data_AF-A0A958CRV5-F1
#
_entry.id   AF-A0A958CRV5-F1
#
_cell.length_a   1.000
_cell.length_b   1.000
_cell.length_c   1.000
_cell.angle_alpha   90.00
_cell.angle_beta   90.00
_cell.angle_gamma   90.00
#
_symmetry.space_group_name_H-M   'P 1'
#
loop_
_entity.id
_entity.type
_entity.pdbx_description
1 polymer ?
#
loop_
_entity_poly.entity_id
_entity_poly.type
_entity_poly.pdbx_seq_one_letter_code
_entity_poly.pdbx_strand_id
1 'polypeptide(L)' 'MNARQLSSVALVAMVAAWVSACSPDIPKEEAPAVNDENCKLENITKIGDKATREEFAAACLRRGPGFKPSQNKAW' A
#
# COMPACT_ATOMS: atom_id res chain seq x y z
N MET A 1 13.77 -22.62 32.96
CA MET A 1 13.89 -21.30 32.29
C MET A 1 14.15 -20.26 33.36
N ASN A 2 15.20 -19.44 33.23
CA ASN A 2 15.58 -18.42 34.21
C ASN A 2 15.08 -17.03 33.77
N ALA A 3 15.06 -16.05 34.69
CA ALA A 3 14.44 -14.73 34.48
C ALA A 3 14.92 -14.02 33.19
N ARG A 4 16.21 -14.18 32.83
CA ARG A 4 16.77 -13.65 31.59
C ARG A 4 16.12 -14.23 30.33
N GLN A 5 15.86 -15.55 30.32
CA GLN A 5 15.17 -16.21 29.21
C GLN A 5 13.72 -15.74 29.05
N LEU A 6 13.01 -15.51 30.16
CA LEU A 6 11.64 -15.00 30.15
C LEU A 6 11.57 -13.57 29.61
N SER A 7 12.52 -12.70 29.99
CA SER A 7 12.60 -11.33 29.48
C SER A 7 12.86 -11.28 27.97
N SER A 8 13.75 -12.13 27.46
CA SER A 8 14.05 -12.20 26.02
C SER A 8 12.84 -12.65 25.19
N VAL A 9 12.10 -13.65 25.67
CA VAL A 9 10.90 -14.16 24.98
C VAL A 9 9.80 -13.11 24.96
N ALA A 10 9.59 -12.40 26.07
CA ALA A 10 8.59 -11.33 26.14
C ALA A 10 8.90 -10.18 25.16
N LEU A 11 10.19 -9.80 25.04
CA LEU A 11 10.62 -8.77 24.10
C LEU A 11 10.37 -9.19 22.65
N VAL A 12 10.74 -10.43 22.29
CA VAL A 12 10.53 -10.97 20.94
C VAL A 12 9.05 -11.04 20.59
N ALA A 13 8.20 -11.48 21.52
CA ALA A 13 6.76 -11.54 21.32
C ALA A 13 6.15 -10.13 21.11
N MET A 14 6.61 -9.13 21.86
CA MET A 14 6.14 -7.75 21.71
C MET A 14 6.53 -7.15 20.35
N VAL A 15 7.78 -7.39 19.90
CA VAL A 15 8.26 -6.94 18.59
C VAL A 15 7.49 -7.64 17.47
N ALA A 16 7.27 -8.95 17.56
CA ALA A 16 6.49 -9.69 16.56
C ALA A 16 5.06 -9.17 16.43
N ALA A 17 4.40 -8.86 17.55
CA ALA A 17 3.05 -8.29 17.56
C ALA A 17 2.99 -6.89 16.91
N TRP A 18 4.02 -6.06 17.11
CA TRP A 18 4.11 -4.76 16.46
C TRP A 18 4.34 -4.87 14.95
N VAL A 19 5.21 -5.79 14.51
CA VAL A 19 5.52 -5.97 13.09
C VAL A 19 4.33 -6.55 12.32
N SER A 20 3.52 -7.42 12.93
CA SER A 20 2.32 -7.97 12.28
C SER A 20 1.23 -6.91 11.97
N ALA A 21 1.24 -5.77 12.67
CA ALA A 21 0.33 -4.67 12.38
C ALA A 21 0.77 -3.82 11.17
N CYS A 22 2.02 -3.95 10.72
CA CYS A 22 2.57 -3.14 9.65
C CYS A 22 2.17 -3.65 8.25
N SER A 23 1.82 -4.93 8.13
CA SER A 23 1.36 -5.52 6.87
C SER A 23 0.48 -6.74 7.16
N PRO A 24 -0.78 -6.55 7.60
CA PRO A 24 -1.70 -7.65 7.69
C PRO A 24 -1.92 -8.23 6.28
N ASP A 25 -1.69 -9.52 6.11
CA ASP A 25 -2.13 -10.28 4.92
C ASP A 25 -3.66 -10.31 4.91
N ILE A 26 -4.26 -9.23 4.42
CA ILE A 26 -5.68 -9.17 4.13
C ILE A 26 -5.87 -9.66 2.70
N PRO A 27 -6.78 -10.62 2.45
CA PRO A 27 -7.15 -11.01 1.10
C PRO A 27 -7.55 -9.76 0.30
N LYS A 28 -6.71 -9.38 -0.66
CA LYS A 28 -6.98 -8.21 -1.50
C LYS A 28 -8.08 -8.56 -2.48
N GLU A 29 -9.09 -7.71 -2.57
CA GLU A 29 -10.02 -7.73 -3.70
C GLU A 29 -9.23 -7.50 -4.99
N GLU A 30 -9.48 -8.31 -6.02
CA GLU A 30 -8.84 -8.14 -7.32
C GLU A 30 -9.21 -6.78 -7.91
N ALA A 31 -8.19 -5.94 -8.14
CA ALA A 31 -8.40 -4.63 -8.73
C ALA A 31 -8.87 -4.77 -10.20
N PRO A 32 -9.77 -3.89 -10.69
CA PRO A 32 -10.16 -3.88 -12.09
C PRO A 32 -8.98 -3.54 -13.01
N ALA A 33 -9.13 -3.75 -14.32
CA ALA A 33 -8.11 -3.37 -15.28
C ALA A 33 -7.87 -1.85 -15.31
N VAL A 34 -6.61 -1.41 -15.33
CA VAL A 34 -6.24 0.02 -15.41
C VAL A 34 -6.46 0.52 -16.85
N ASN A 35 -7.56 1.23 -17.08
CA ASN A 35 -7.93 1.82 -18.37
C ASN A 35 -8.66 3.16 -18.18
N ASP A 36 -8.89 3.90 -19.27
CA ASP A 36 -9.46 5.25 -19.19
C ASP A 36 -10.88 5.26 -18.60
N GLU A 37 -11.62 4.17 -18.78
CA GLU A 37 -12.96 3.99 -18.22
C GLU A 37 -12.91 3.75 -16.71
N ASN A 38 -12.08 2.82 -16.26
CA ASN A 38 -11.97 2.44 -14.86
C ASN A 38 -11.21 3.48 -14.03
N CYS A 39 -10.36 4.30 -14.65
CA CYS A 39 -9.66 5.40 -14.00
C CYS A 39 -10.51 6.65 -13.77
N LYS A 40 -11.80 6.62 -14.13
CA LYS A 40 -12.76 7.66 -13.76
C LYS A 40 -13.07 7.60 -12.26
N LEU A 41 -13.22 8.76 -11.64
CA LEU A 41 -13.43 8.86 -10.19
C LEU A 41 -14.65 8.05 -9.73
N GLU A 42 -15.72 8.05 -10.53
CA GLU A 42 -16.97 7.32 -10.24
C GLU A 42 -16.80 5.80 -10.25
N ASN A 43 -15.75 5.28 -10.92
CA ASN A 43 -15.44 3.86 -10.95
C ASN A 43 -14.43 3.48 -9.85
N ILE A 44 -13.46 4.36 -9.55
CA ILE A 44 -12.52 4.16 -8.45
C ILE A 44 -13.25 4.08 -7.10
N THR A 45 -14.28 4.92 -6.88
CA THR A 45 -15.04 4.93 -5.62
C THR A 45 -15.89 3.68 -5.39
N LYS A 46 -16.15 2.89 -6.44
CA LYS A 46 -16.87 1.60 -6.32
C LYS A 46 -16.00 0.50 -5.71
N ILE A 47 -14.68 0.66 -5.69
CA ILE A 47 -13.77 -0.29 -5.05
C ILE A 47 -13.99 -0.18 -3.53
N GLY A 48 -14.48 -1.27 -2.95
CA GLY A 48 -14.87 -1.34 -1.53
C GLY A 48 -13.67 -1.37 -0.62
N ASP A 49 -12.68 -2.22 -0.94
CA ASP A 49 -11.45 -2.31 -0.16
C ASP A 49 -10.60 -1.03 -0.31
N LYS A 50 -10.27 -0.42 0.83
CA LYS A 50 -9.52 0.85 0.85
C LYS A 50 -8.11 0.67 0.29
N ALA A 51 -7.43 -0.43 0.60
CA ALA A 51 -6.06 -0.64 0.16
C ALA A 51 -6.01 -0.87 -1.36
N THR A 52 -6.89 -1.73 -1.89
CA THR A 52 -7.07 -1.95 -3.33
C THR A 52 -7.46 -0.65 -4.02
N ARG A 53 -8.34 0.18 -3.45
CA ARG A 53 -8.73 1.46 -4.03
C ARG A 53 -7.57 2.44 -4.11
N GLU A 54 -6.77 2.55 -3.05
CA GLU A 54 -5.59 3.44 -3.01
C GLU A 54 -4.52 2.99 -4.00
N GLU A 55 -4.25 1.68 -4.05
CA GLU A 55 -3.29 1.08 -4.98
C GLU A 55 -3.74 1.28 -6.44
N PHE A 56 -5.03 1.05 -6.73
CA PHE A 56 -5.61 1.26 -8.06
C PHE A 56 -5.61 2.73 -8.48
N ALA A 57 -5.99 3.66 -7.58
CA ALA A 57 -5.95 5.10 -7.85
C ALA A 57 -4.51 5.58 -8.14
N ALA A 58 -3.53 5.07 -7.39
CA ALA A 58 -2.12 5.38 -7.63
C ALA A 58 -1.65 4.85 -9.00
N ALA A 59 -2.11 3.68 -9.43
CA ALA A 59 -1.82 3.15 -10.76
C ALA A 59 -2.43 4.02 -11.87
N CYS A 60 -3.68 4.46 -11.71
CA CYS A 60 -4.34 5.37 -12.64
C CYS A 60 -3.62 6.72 -12.78
N LEU A 61 -3.14 7.30 -11.68
CA LEU A 61 -2.35 8.55 -11.71
C LEU A 61 -1.03 8.39 -12.48
N ARG A 62 -0.41 7.21 -12.40
CA ARG A 62 0.84 6.89 -13.10
C ARG A 62 0.64 6.57 -14.60
N ARG A 63 -0.58 6.26 -15.04
CA ARG A 63 -0.95 5.96 -16.45
C ARG A 63 -0.83 7.18 -17.37
N GLY A 64 -0.72 8.40 -16.83
CA GLY A 64 -0.55 9.63 -17.61
C GLY A 64 0.61 9.54 -18.63
N PRO A 65 0.89 10.59 -19.40
CA PRO A 65 1.84 10.58 -20.55
C PRO A 65 3.33 10.32 -20.18
N GLY A 66 3.60 9.66 -19.07
CA GLY A 66 4.90 9.50 -18.44
C GLY A 66 5.25 10.71 -17.59
N PHE A 67 6.28 10.53 -16.76
CA PHE A 67 6.97 11.66 -16.13
C PHE A 67 7.49 12.59 -17.23
N LYS A 68 7.08 13.86 -17.19
CA LYS A 68 7.65 14.91 -18.05
C LYS A 68 8.66 15.69 -17.23
N PRO A 69 9.98 15.51 -17.45
CA PRO A 69 10.98 16.32 -16.76
C PRO A 69 10.74 17.79 -17.07
N SER A 70 10.94 18.64 -16.08
CA SER A 70 10.97 20.09 -16.31
C SER A 70 12.14 20.43 -17.23
N GLN A 71 12.03 21.54 -17.97
CA GLN A 71 13.18 22.04 -18.70
C GLN A 71 14.29 22.41 -17.71
N ASN A 72 15.51 21.97 -18.00
CA ASN A 72 16.68 22.31 -17.21
C ASN A 72 16.82 23.84 -17.17
N LYS A 73 16.86 24.42 -15.96
CA LYS A 73 17.21 25.83 -15.79
C LYS A 73 18.71 25.92 -15.53
N ALA A 74 19.41 26.61 -16.41
CA ALA A 74 20.70 27.17 -16.05
C ALA A 74 20.42 28.29 -15.03
N TRP A 75 20.81 28.05 -13.78
CA TRP A 75 20.87 29.09 -12.77
C TRP A 75 22.03 30.04 -13.09
#